data_AF-A0A7K0U3G1-F1
#
_entry.id   AF-A0A7K0U3G1-F1
#
_cell.length_a   1.000
_cell.length_b   1.000
_cell.length_c   1.000
_cell.angle_alpha   90.00
_cell.angle_beta   90.00
_cell.angle_gamma   90.00
#
_symmetry.space_group_name_H-M   'P 1'
#
loop_
_entity.id
_entity.type
_entity.pdbx_description
1 polymer ?
#
loop_
_entity_poly.entity_id
_entity_poly.type
_entity_poly.pdbx_seq_one_letter_code
_entity_poly.pdbx_strand_id
1 'polypeptide(L)' 'GLVARMCTDEDIDAAVDIPPQTTRARLRGEFIKRAKERKRDYTVDWVHLKLNDQAQRTVLCKDPFKSRDERVEKLIASL' A
#
# COMPACT_ATOMS: atom_id res chain seq x y z
N GLY A 1 -15.88 1.24 29.26
CA GLY A 1 -15.25 0.53 30.39
C GLY A 1 -14.61 1.54 31.33
N LEU A 2 -13.93 1.07 32.38
CA LEU A 2 -13.23 1.91 33.37
C LEU A 2 -11.99 2.64 32.80
N VAL A 3 -11.61 2.34 31.55
CA VAL A 3 -10.49 2.95 30.84
C VAL A 3 -11.03 3.88 29.75
N ALA A 4 -10.46 5.07 29.63
CA ALA A 4 -10.77 6.02 28.58
C ALA A 4 -10.35 5.49 27.21
N ARG A 5 -11.18 5.74 26.18
CA ARG A 5 -10.92 5.31 24.80
C ARG A 5 -10.38 6.47 23.97
N MET A 6 -9.44 6.18 23.07
CA MET A 6 -8.88 7.15 22.12
C MET A 6 -9.47 7.04 20.71
N CYS A 7 -10.02 5.88 20.34
CA CYS A 7 -10.66 5.60 19.07
C CYS A 7 -11.85 4.65 19.27
N THR A 8 -12.69 4.54 18.25
CA THR A 8 -13.84 3.63 18.26
C THR A 8 -13.44 2.22 17.83
N ASP A 9 -14.33 1.24 18.02
CA ASP A 9 -14.07 -0.13 17.53
C ASP A 9 -14.12 -0.15 15.99
N GLU A 10 -14.98 0.66 15.38
CA GLU A 10 -15.08 0.80 13.93
C GLU A 10 -13.79 1.35 13.30
N ASP A 11 -13.12 2.30 13.95
CA ASP A 11 -11.81 2.82 13.52
C ASP A 11 -10.75 1.71 13.49
N ILE A 12 -10.77 0.83 14.50
CA ILE A 12 -9.84 -0.29 14.65
C ILE A 12 -10.11 -1.35 13.58
N ASP A 13 -11.38 -1.71 13.40
CA ASP A 13 -11.81 -2.71 12.41
C ASP A 13 -11.45 -2.25 10.99
N ALA A 14 -11.69 -0.98 10.66
CA ALA A 14 -11.31 -0.41 9.37
C ALA A 14 -9.79 -0.45 9.13
N ALA A 15 -8.99 -0.20 10.16
CA ALA A 15 -7.53 -0.15 10.07
C ALA A 15 -6.87 -1.52 9.81
N VAL A 16 -7.60 -2.63 9.97
CA VAL A 16 -7.14 -3.98 9.60
C VAL A 16 -6.89 -4.08 8.08
N ASP A 17 -7.82 -3.55 7.29
CA ASP A 17 -7.80 -3.68 5.83
C ASP A 17 -7.41 -2.39 5.10
N ILE A 18 -7.62 -1.23 5.74
CA ILE A 18 -7.44 0.08 5.12
C ILE A 18 -6.17 0.72 5.69
N PRO A 19 -5.09 0.85 4.89
CA PRO A 19 -3.89 1.54 5.34
C PRO A 19 -4.15 3.04 5.53
N PRO A 20 -3.27 3.77 6.25
CA PRO A 20 -3.36 5.22 6.37
C PRO A 20 -3.34 5.91 5.00
N GLN A 21 -4.41 6.64 4.68
CA GLN A 21 -4.63 7.26 3.36
C GLN A 21 -3.75 8.50 3.10
N THR A 22 -3.05 8.98 4.13
CA THR A 22 -2.24 10.20 4.13
C THR A 22 -0.74 9.95 4.00
N THR A 23 -0.30 8.68 3.87
CA THR A 23 1.12 8.31 3.78
C THR A 23 1.39 7.36 2.62
N ARG A 24 2.67 7.05 2.36
CA ARG A 24 3.06 6.04 1.37
C ARG A 24 2.50 4.64 1.65
N ALA A 25 2.04 4.36 2.88
CA ALA A 25 1.40 3.09 3.20
C ALA A 25 0.17 2.83 2.33
N ARG A 26 -0.54 3.90 1.90
CA ARG A 26 -1.62 3.83 0.91
C ARG A 26 -1.13 3.23 -0.40
N LEU A 27 -0.08 3.81 -0.99
CA LEU A 27 0.51 3.36 -2.26
C LEU A 27 0.90 1.88 -2.21
N ARG A 28 1.53 1.48 -1.10
CA ARG A 28 1.91 0.08 -0.86
C ARG A 28 0.70 -0.84 -0.78
N GLY A 29 -0.35 -0.44 -0.04
CA GLY A 29 -1.57 -1.21 0.10
C GLY A 29 -2.31 -1.38 -1.23
N GLU A 30 -2.45 -0.31 -2.00
CA GLU A 30 -3.08 -0.35 -3.34
C GLU A 30 -2.31 -1.30 -4.29
N PHE A 31 -0.98 -1.22 -4.30
CA PHE A 31 -0.14 -2.12 -5.09
C PHE A 31 -0.30 -3.59 -4.68
N ILE A 32 -0.18 -3.91 -3.38
CA ILE A 32 -0.34 -5.27 -2.86
C ILE A 32 -1.72 -5.82 -3.19
N LYS A 33 -2.77 -5.03 -2.97
CA LYS A 33 -4.16 -5.43 -3.25
C LYS A 33 -4.32 -5.82 -4.72
N ARG A 34 -3.89 -4.95 -5.64
CA ARG A 34 -3.99 -5.19 -7.08
C ARG A 34 -3.14 -6.37 -7.56
N ALA A 35 -1.93 -6.52 -7.04
CA ALA A 35 -1.07 -7.65 -7.39
C ALA A 35 -1.66 -8.99 -6.93
N LYS A 36 -2.25 -9.04 -5.71
CA LYS A 36 -2.98 -10.21 -5.20
C LYS A 36 -4.21 -10.54 -6.06
N GLU A 37 -5.04 -9.55 -6.39
CA GLU A 37 -6.22 -9.72 -7.27
C GLU A 37 -5.84 -10.32 -8.63
N ARG A 38 -4.69 -9.92 -9.17
CA ARG A 38 -4.18 -10.37 -10.48
C ARG A 38 -3.27 -11.61 -10.41
N LYS A 39 -3.07 -12.18 -9.22
CA LYS A 39 -2.16 -13.33 -8.99
C LYS A 39 -0.76 -13.10 -9.58
N ARG A 40 -0.23 -11.89 -9.42
CA ARG A 40 1.12 -11.52 -9.87
C ARG A 40 2.12 -11.68 -8.73
N ASP A 41 3.30 -12.17 -9.04
CA ASP A 41 4.40 -12.25 -8.07
C ASP A 41 5.03 -10.87 -7.86
N TYR A 42 5.22 -10.49 -6.60
CA TYR A 42 5.78 -9.18 -6.23
C TYR A 42 6.67 -9.28 -4.99
N THR A 43 7.54 -8.29 -4.83
CA THR A 43 8.37 -8.09 -3.64
C THR A 43 8.22 -6.65 -3.18
N VAL A 44 7.99 -6.45 -1.88
CA VAL A 44 7.71 -5.14 -1.31
C VAL A 44 8.47 -4.96 0.01
N ASP A 45 9.02 -3.76 0.22
CA ASP A 45 9.50 -3.30 1.53
C ASP A 45 8.90 -1.92 1.88
N TRP A 46 9.55 -1.14 2.75
CA TRP A 46 9.09 0.19 3.15
C TRP A 46 9.19 1.24 2.04
N VAL A 47 10.13 1.09 1.11
CA VAL A 47 10.42 2.04 0.04
C VAL A 47 10.38 1.42 -1.36
N HIS A 48 10.51 0.11 -1.52
CA HIS A 48 10.46 -0.58 -2.82
C HIS A 48 9.12 -1.26 -3.05
N LEU A 49 8.53 -1.00 -4.21
CA LEU A 49 7.42 -1.77 -4.79
C LEU A 49 7.93 -2.41 -6.08
N LYS A 50 8.11 -3.74 -6.08
CA LYS A 50 8.69 -4.48 -7.20
C LYS A 50 7.72 -5.54 -7.72
N LEU A 51 7.53 -5.56 -9.04
CA LEU A 51 6.84 -6.62 -9.76
C LEU A 51 7.85 -7.61 -10.32
N ASN A 52 7.65 -8.90 -10.06
CA ASN A 52 8.59 -9.97 -10.42
C ASN A 52 8.25 -10.55 -11.81
N ASP A 53 8.09 -9.69 -12.82
CA ASP A 53 7.88 -10.09 -14.22
C ASP A 53 9.19 -10.11 -15.01
N GLN A 54 9.14 -10.39 -16.32
CA GLN A 54 10.36 -10.39 -17.16
C GLN A 54 11.09 -9.03 -17.15
N ALA A 55 10.36 -7.93 -17.00
CA ALA A 55 10.90 -6.58 -16.99
C ALA A 55 11.38 -6.12 -15.58
N GLN A 56 11.08 -6.88 -14.52
CA GLN A 56 11.48 -6.63 -13.13
C GLN A 56 11.20 -5.19 -12.66
N ARG A 57 10.01 -4.67 -13.00
CA ARG A 57 9.65 -3.26 -12.80
C ARG A 57 9.60 -2.90 -11.32
N THR A 58 10.27 -1.82 -10.94
CA THR A 58 10.38 -1.36 -9.55
C THR A 58 10.11 0.13 -9.42
N VAL A 59 9.37 0.54 -8.40
CA VAL A 59 9.15 1.94 -8.00
C VAL A 59 9.67 2.18 -6.59
N LEU A 60 10.29 3.34 -6.38
CA LEU A 60 10.88 3.77 -5.12
C LEU A 60 10.07 4.91 -4.46
N CYS A 61 9.60 4.67 -3.23
CA CYS A 61 8.76 5.54 -2.41
C CYS A 61 9.54 6.04 -1.16
N LYS A 62 10.58 6.86 -1.38
CA LYS A 62 11.44 7.39 -0.30
C LYS A 62 10.71 8.33 0.66
N ASP A 63 9.84 9.18 0.14
CA ASP A 63 9.06 10.13 0.93
C ASP A 63 7.94 9.40 1.70
N PRO A 64 7.94 9.39 3.05
CA PRO A 64 6.91 8.72 3.83
C PRO A 64 5.54 9.40 3.75
N PHE A 65 5.48 10.71 3.45
CA PHE A 65 4.25 11.49 3.44
C PHE A 65 3.59 11.56 2.05
N LYS A 66 4.31 11.15 1.01
CA LYS A 66 3.75 11.07 -0.34
C LYS A 66 2.77 9.90 -0.46
N SER A 67 1.48 10.20 -0.40
CA SER A 67 0.38 9.22 -0.49
C SER A 67 -0.18 9.00 -1.90
N ARG A 68 0.30 9.77 -2.89
CA ARG A 68 -0.06 9.68 -4.31
C ARG A 68 1.21 9.78 -5.16
N ASP A 69 1.40 8.87 -6.10
CA ASP A 69 2.57 8.88 -6.99
C ASP A 69 2.22 8.23 -8.33
N GLU A 70 2.26 9.03 -9.40
CA GLU A 70 1.92 8.58 -10.76
C GLU A 70 2.73 7.35 -11.23
N ARG A 71 3.95 7.17 -10.72
CA ARG A 71 4.78 6.01 -11.08
C ARG A 71 4.19 4.73 -10.49
N VAL A 72 3.64 4.81 -9.28
CA VAL A 72 2.92 3.69 -8.64
C VAL A 72 1.60 3.44 -9.35
N GLU A 73 0.86 4.50 -9.70
CA GLU A 73 -0.39 4.37 -10.45
C GLU A 73 -0.18 3.68 -11.81
N LYS A 74 0.86 4.08 -12.56
CA LYS A 74 1.25 3.41 -13.82
C LYS A 74 1.68 1.96 -13.61
N LEU A 75 2.43 1.67 -12.55
CA LEU A 75 2.81 0.30 -12.21
C LEU A 75 1.56 -0.55 -11.92
N ILE A 76 0.63 -0.04 -11.11
CA ILE A 76 -0.63 -0.72 -10.78
C ILE A 76 -1.50 -0.94 -12.02
N ALA A 77 -1.64 0.07 -12.88
CA ALA A 77 -2.43 -0.03 -14.11
C ALA A 77 -1.90 -1.10 -15.08
N SER A 78 -0.65 -1.52 -14.91
CA SER A 78 0.00 -2.55 -15.74
C SER A 78 -0.04 -3.98 -15.17
N LEU A 79 -0.65 -4.17 -13.99
CA LEU A 79 -0.90 -5.47 -13.34
C LEU A 79 -2.17 -6.12 -13.91
#